data_AF-A0A5B6ZP22-F1
#
_entry.id   AF-A0A5B6ZP22-F1
#
_cell.length_a   1.000
_cell.length_b   1.000
_cell.length_c   1.000
_cell.angle_alpha   90.00
_cell.angle_beta   90.00
_cell.angle_gamma   90.00
#
_symmetry.space_group_name_H-M   'P 1'
#
loop_
_entity.id
_entity.type
_entity.pdbx_description
1 polymer ?
#
loop_
_entity_poly.entity_id
_entity_poly.type
_entity_poly.pdbx_seq_one_letter_code
_entity_poly.pdbx_strand_id
1 'polypeptide(L)'
;SFLLLDTAQKIWVAAAQTYSQKGNDAQVYELRKKVRDTSQKDMALSAYYVTLSTLWQEIDYYQHFQVDCAGDAVKFQQMVEKDRVYDFLAGLNMEYDQILAQVLSREPFPTLRQAYAHVQQKESRRNAMVHVPPPDRSALAVIPTFASPRDVKPVPPRSIDKGGIVDRDQLKCDYC
;
A
#
# COMPACT_ATOMS: atom_id res chain seq x y z
N SER A 1 4.48 42.85 21.37
CA SER A 1 5.55 42.07 22.05
C SER A 1 4.89 40.96 22.83
N PHE A 2 5.14 39.69 22.49
CA PHE A 2 4.52 38.53 23.17
C PHE A 2 4.97 38.40 24.63
N LEU A 3 6.15 38.92 24.96
CA LEU A 3 6.74 38.88 26.30
C LEU A 3 6.01 39.74 27.36
N LEU A 4 5.05 40.56 26.94
CA LEU A 4 4.22 41.38 27.83
C LEU A 4 2.91 40.68 28.24
N LEU A 5 2.67 39.47 27.74
CA LEU A 5 1.50 38.68 28.09
C LEU A 5 1.77 37.95 29.41
N ASP A 6 0.78 38.03 30.30
CA ASP A 6 0.83 37.63 31.71
C ASP A 6 0.79 36.12 31.93
N THR A 7 0.47 35.33 30.91
CA THR A 7 0.47 33.86 31.01
C THR A 7 1.07 33.21 29.77
N ALA A 8 1.73 32.07 29.98
CA ALA A 8 2.23 31.22 28.89
C ALA A 8 1.11 30.85 27.91
N GLN A 9 -0.12 30.62 28.40
CA GLN A 9 -1.27 30.35 27.55
C GLN A 9 -1.56 31.51 26.58
N LYS A 10 -1.59 32.76 27.06
CA LYS A 10 -1.82 33.94 26.22
C LYS A 10 -0.71 34.10 25.18
N ILE A 11 0.54 33.84 25.57
CA ILE A 11 1.69 33.83 24.64
C ILE A 11 1.47 32.82 23.52
N TRP A 12 1.12 31.57 23.86
CA TRP A 12 0.86 30.51 22.88
C TRP A 12 -0.32 30.82 21.97
N VAL A 13 -1.43 31.34 22.50
CA VAL A 13 -2.59 31.74 21.70
C VAL A 13 -2.23 32.87 20.73
N ALA A 14 -1.55 33.91 21.20
CA ALA A 14 -1.17 35.03 20.35
C ALA A 14 -0.15 34.61 19.28
N ALA A 15 0.82 33.75 19.63
CA ALA A 15 1.76 33.18 18.67
C ALA A 15 1.05 32.31 17.62
N ALA A 16 0.10 31.47 18.04
CA ALA A 16 -0.72 30.69 17.12
C ALA A 16 -1.57 31.62 16.23
N GLN A 17 -2.25 32.63 16.76
CA GLN A 17 -3.02 33.56 15.94
C GLN A 17 -2.17 34.34 14.92
N THR A 18 -0.92 34.65 15.27
CA THR A 18 -0.03 35.45 14.41
C THR A 18 0.68 34.60 13.35
N TYR A 19 1.06 33.37 13.69
CA TYR A 19 1.94 32.54 12.84
C TYR A 19 1.34 31.20 12.41
N SER A 20 0.20 30.79 12.98
CA SER A 20 -0.48 29.59 12.52
C SER A 20 -0.96 29.82 11.10
N GLN A 21 -0.60 28.90 10.22
CA GLN A 21 -1.14 28.88 8.87
C GLN A 21 -2.37 27.96 8.76
N LYS A 22 -2.85 27.34 9.86
CA LYS A 22 -4.12 26.60 9.87
C LYS A 22 -5.24 27.49 9.33
N GLY A 23 -6.09 26.94 8.46
CA GLY A 23 -7.15 27.67 7.77
C GLY A 23 -6.66 28.52 6.59
N ASN A 24 -5.42 28.35 6.11
CA ASN A 24 -4.94 29.03 4.92
C ASN A 24 -5.48 28.37 3.64
N ASP A 25 -6.69 28.77 3.24
CA ASP A 25 -7.40 28.21 2.08
C ASP A 25 -6.64 28.39 0.75
N ALA A 26 -5.84 29.45 0.62
CA ALA A 26 -5.00 29.65 -0.57
C ALA A 26 -3.92 28.57 -0.69
N GLN A 27 -3.27 28.20 0.43
CA GLN A 27 -2.31 27.08 0.44
C GLN A 27 -2.99 25.75 0.16
N VAL A 28 -4.18 25.52 0.72
CA VAL A 28 -4.97 24.31 0.43
C VAL A 28 -5.31 24.23 -1.06
N TYR A 29 -5.71 25.34 -1.69
CA TYR A 29 -6.00 25.38 -3.11
C TYR A 29 -4.78 25.01 -3.97
N GLU A 30 -3.62 25.61 -3.70
CA GLU A 30 -2.38 25.32 -4.41
C GLU A 30 -1.93 23.86 -4.23
N LEU A 31 -2.04 23.32 -3.02
CA LEU A 31 -1.74 21.92 -2.75
C LEU A 31 -2.70 20.97 -3.47
N ARG A 32 -4.01 21.24 -3.46
CA ARG A 32 -5.00 20.45 -4.20
C ARG A 32 -4.76 20.49 -5.71
N LYS A 33 -4.34 21.64 -6.25
CA LYS A 33 -3.90 21.75 -7.64
C LYS A 33 -2.67 20.87 -7.89
N LYS A 34 -1.65 20.96 -7.02
CA LYS A 34 -0.44 20.14 -7.11
C LYS A 34 -0.73 18.64 -7.03
N VAL A 35 -1.66 18.19 -6.18
CA VAL A 35 -2.11 16.79 -6.13
C VAL A 35 -2.65 16.35 -7.49
N ARG A 36 -3.56 17.11 -8.09
CA ARG A 36 -4.13 16.80 -9.41
C ARG A 36 -3.11 16.79 -10.54
N ASP A 37 -2.12 17.67 -10.46
CA ASP A 37 -1.05 17.77 -11.48
C ASP A 37 0.06 16.71 -11.27
N THR A 38 0.06 16.00 -10.14
CA THR A 38 1.04 14.96 -9.82
C THR A 38 0.64 13.64 -10.49
N SER A 39 1.58 13.07 -11.25
CA SER A 39 1.42 11.81 -11.97
C SER A 39 2.72 11.03 -11.90
N GLN A 40 2.66 9.69 -11.89
CA GLN A 40 3.81 8.81 -11.77
C GLN A 40 4.89 9.11 -12.82
N LYS A 41 4.56 9.15 -14.11
CA LYS A 41 5.52 9.39 -15.21
C LYS A 41 6.75 8.48 -15.05
N ASP A 42 7.95 9.07 -14.98
CA ASP A 42 9.22 8.36 -14.84
C ASP A 42 9.60 8.08 -13.37
N MET A 43 8.75 8.44 -12.41
CA MET A 43 8.99 8.18 -10.99
C MET A 43 8.77 6.69 -10.67
N ALA A 44 9.61 6.16 -9.78
CA ALA A 44 9.32 4.89 -9.13
C ALA A 44 7.96 4.97 -8.40
N LEU A 45 7.21 3.87 -8.41
CA LEU A 45 5.87 3.80 -7.79
C LEU A 45 5.89 4.26 -6.33
N SER A 46 6.92 3.86 -5.58
CA SER A 46 7.13 4.27 -4.19
C SER A 46 7.35 5.78 -4.03
N ALA A 47 8.13 6.40 -4.91
CA ALA A 47 8.39 7.84 -4.89
C ALA A 47 7.12 8.64 -5.21
N TYR A 48 6.32 8.19 -6.17
CA TYR A 48 5.03 8.78 -6.50
C TYR A 48 4.07 8.71 -5.29
N TYR A 49 3.95 7.53 -4.67
CA TYR A 49 3.13 7.34 -3.47
C TYR A 49 3.54 8.24 -2.30
N VAL A 50 4.84 8.35 -2.03
CA VAL A 50 5.38 9.23 -0.98
C VAL A 50 5.06 10.69 -1.28
N THR A 51 5.25 11.12 -2.54
CA THR A 51 4.96 12.51 -2.95
C THR A 51 3.52 12.90 -2.69
N LEU A 52 2.57 12.07 -3.12
CA LEU A 52 1.14 12.29 -2.84
C LEU A 52 0.84 12.26 -1.34
N SER A 53 1.41 11.31 -0.60
CA SER A 53 1.24 11.20 0.86
C SER A 53 1.68 12.48 1.58
N THR A 54 2.80 13.06 1.18
CA THR A 54 3.29 14.33 1.74
C THR A 54 2.35 15.49 1.42
N LEU A 55 1.84 15.58 0.19
CA LEU A 55 0.88 16.63 -0.19
C LEU A 55 -0.41 16.55 0.62
N TRP A 56 -0.97 15.34 0.79
CA TRP A 56 -2.18 15.17 1.60
C TRP A 56 -1.94 15.46 3.08
N GLN A 57 -0.78 15.10 3.63
CA GLN A 57 -0.42 15.46 5.02
C GLN A 57 -0.35 16.99 5.21
N GLU A 58 0.17 17.71 4.22
CA GLU A 58 0.23 19.17 4.26
C GLU A 58 -1.17 19.79 4.15
N ILE A 59 -2.04 19.23 3.29
CA ILE A 59 -3.47 19.61 3.23
C ILE A 59 -4.14 19.37 4.59
N ASP A 60 -3.93 18.21 5.21
CA ASP A 60 -4.51 17.88 6.52
C ASP A 60 -4.06 18.86 7.61
N TYR A 61 -2.80 19.31 7.56
CA TYR A 61 -2.26 20.31 8.46
C TYR A 61 -3.01 21.65 8.34
N TYR A 62 -3.25 22.11 7.11
CA TYR A 62 -3.94 23.39 6.87
C TYR A 62 -5.44 23.30 7.11
N GLN A 63 -6.10 22.18 6.78
CA GLN A 63 -7.56 22.05 6.86
C GLN A 63 -8.09 21.72 8.26
N HIS A 64 -7.22 21.51 9.26
CA HIS A 64 -7.49 21.21 10.67
C HIS A 64 -8.97 21.00 11.04
N PHE A 65 -9.52 19.86 10.61
CA PHE A 65 -10.93 19.52 10.82
C PHE A 65 -11.17 19.15 12.28
N GLN A 66 -12.11 19.83 12.94
CA GLN A 66 -12.56 19.47 14.28
C GLN A 66 -13.80 18.58 14.17
N VAL A 67 -13.71 17.40 14.76
CA VAL A 67 -14.79 16.42 14.73
C VAL A 67 -15.66 16.59 15.98
N ASP A 68 -16.94 16.89 15.80
CA ASP A 68 -17.89 17.00 16.92
C ASP A 68 -18.53 15.64 17.30
N CYS A 69 -18.57 14.69 16.38
CA CYS A 69 -19.20 13.38 16.55
C CYS A 69 -18.30 12.23 16.07
N ALA A 70 -18.04 11.23 16.92
CA ALA A 70 -17.16 10.11 16.61
C ALA A 70 -17.63 9.25 15.41
N GLY A 71 -18.94 9.10 15.23
CA GLY A 71 -19.50 8.32 14.10
C GLY A 71 -19.30 8.99 12.75
N ASP A 72 -19.43 10.32 12.71
CA ASP A 72 -19.24 11.10 11.48
C ASP A 72 -17.75 11.25 11.14
N ALA A 73 -16.87 11.23 12.15
CA ALA A 73 -15.42 11.16 11.98
C ALA A 73 -15.00 9.98 11.10
N VAL A 74 -15.52 8.79 11.39
CA VAL A 74 -15.15 7.55 10.68
C VAL A 74 -15.61 7.62 9.23
N LYS A 75 -16.85 8.07 8.99
CA LYS A 75 -17.40 8.22 7.62
C LYS A 75 -16.64 9.28 6.83
N PHE A 76 -16.30 10.41 7.46
CA PHE A 76 -15.49 11.44 6.85
C PHE A 76 -14.09 10.93 6.48
N GLN A 77 -13.43 10.20 7.39
CA GLN A 77 -12.13 9.61 7.13
C GLN A 77 -12.19 8.60 5.97
N GLN A 78 -13.25 7.79 5.89
CA GLN A 78 -13.48 6.87 4.76
C GLN A 78 -13.65 7.63 3.44
N MET A 79 -14.39 8.74 3.44
CA MET A 79 -14.55 9.60 2.27
C MET A 79 -13.21 10.19 1.82
N VAL A 80 -12.43 10.73 2.76
CA VAL A 80 -11.09 11.27 2.48
C VAL A 80 -10.15 10.18 1.94
N GLU A 81 -10.13 8.99 2.54
CA GLU A 81 -9.32 7.88 2.02
C GLU A 81 -9.74 7.45 0.62
N LYS A 82 -11.04 7.43 0.34
CA LYS A 82 -11.58 7.09 -0.98
C LYS A 82 -11.12 8.09 -2.04
N ASP A 83 -11.18 9.39 -1.74
CA ASP A 83 -10.70 10.44 -2.64
C ASP A 83 -9.21 10.32 -2.91
N ARG A 84 -8.40 10.01 -1.89
CA ARG A 84 -6.95 9.77 -2.05
C ARG A 84 -6.65 8.55 -2.94
N VAL A 85 -7.46 7.50 -2.86
CA VAL A 85 -7.33 6.36 -3.77
C VAL A 85 -7.62 6.78 -5.21
N TYR A 86 -8.64 7.61 -5.45
CA TYR A 86 -8.93 8.11 -6.80
C TYR A 86 -7.79 8.96 -7.35
N ASP A 87 -7.30 9.92 -6.57
CA ASP A 87 -6.14 10.75 -6.95
C ASP A 87 -4.91 9.88 -7.25
N PHE A 88 -4.61 8.90 -6.38
CA PHE A 88 -3.50 7.97 -6.59
C PHE A 88 -3.63 7.21 -7.91
N LEU A 89 -4.80 6.60 -8.17
CA LEU A 89 -5.06 5.81 -9.37
C LEU A 89 -5.05 6.68 -10.64
N ALA A 90 -5.57 7.91 -10.57
CA ALA A 90 -5.67 8.81 -11.72
C ALA A 90 -4.30 9.25 -12.26
N GLY A 91 -3.29 9.37 -11.40
CA GLY A 91 -1.94 9.71 -11.82
C GLY A 91 -1.02 8.52 -12.09
N LEU A 92 -1.49 7.26 -11.96
CA LEU A 92 -0.69 6.09 -12.35
C LEU A 92 -0.46 6.03 -13.86
N ASN A 93 0.64 5.39 -14.26
CA ASN A 93 0.90 5.14 -15.68
C ASN A 93 -0.12 4.15 -16.27
N MET A 94 -0.39 4.26 -17.57
CA MET A 94 -1.38 3.42 -18.29
C MET A 94 -1.10 1.91 -18.22
N GLU A 95 0.15 1.51 -17.93
CA GLU A 95 0.50 0.10 -17.71
C GLU A 95 -0.23 -0.55 -16.51
N TYR A 96 -0.83 0.27 -15.64
CA TYR A 96 -1.62 -0.18 -14.49
C TYR A 96 -3.14 -0.14 -14.71
N ASP A 97 -3.65 0.14 -15.92
CA ASP A 97 -5.10 0.25 -16.20
C ASP A 97 -5.90 -0.99 -15.75
N GLN A 98 -5.33 -2.19 -15.94
CA GLN A 98 -5.96 -3.44 -15.46
C GLN A 98 -6.08 -3.46 -13.92
N ILE A 99 -5.08 -2.94 -13.22
CA ILE A 99 -5.08 -2.86 -11.76
C ILE A 99 -6.06 -1.80 -11.29
N LEU A 100 -6.13 -0.65 -11.98
CA LEU A 100 -7.11 0.40 -11.72
C LEU A 100 -8.54 -0.17 -11.76
N ALA A 101 -8.90 -0.90 -12.83
CA ALA A 101 -10.22 -1.50 -12.95
C ALA A 101 -10.52 -2.51 -11.82
N GLN A 102 -9.53 -3.30 -11.42
CA GLN A 102 -9.67 -4.24 -10.30
C GLN A 102 -9.89 -3.52 -8.97
N VAL A 103 -9.10 -2.48 -8.68
CA VAL A 103 -9.22 -1.70 -7.44
C VAL A 103 -10.60 -1.02 -7.35
N LEU A 104 -11.08 -0.44 -8.46
CA LEU A 104 -12.39 0.21 -8.52
C LEU A 104 -13.57 -0.76 -8.37
N SER A 105 -13.36 -2.04 -8.68
CA SER A 105 -14.40 -3.08 -8.63
C SER A 105 -14.46 -3.84 -7.30
N ARG A 106 -13.63 -3.49 -6.31
CA ARG A 106 -13.58 -4.17 -5.01
C ARG A 106 -14.65 -3.67 -4.05
N GLU A 107 -15.23 -4.61 -3.31
CA GLU A 107 -16.14 -4.35 -2.19
C GLU A 107 -15.71 -5.18 -0.96
N PRO A 108 -15.46 -4.55 0.21
CA PRO A 108 -15.46 -3.10 0.46
C PRO A 108 -14.35 -2.37 -0.31
N PHE A 109 -14.58 -1.08 -0.57
CA PHE A 109 -13.61 -0.25 -1.29
C PHE A 109 -12.27 -0.21 -0.53
N PRO A 110 -11.13 -0.44 -1.21
CA PRO A 110 -9.85 -0.61 -0.54
C PRO A 110 -9.33 0.72 0.01
N THR A 111 -8.54 0.63 1.09
CA THR A 111 -7.82 1.80 1.61
C THR A 111 -6.66 2.18 0.68
N LEU A 112 -6.15 3.40 0.81
CA LEU A 112 -4.99 3.87 0.04
C LEU A 112 -3.79 2.91 0.13
N ARG A 113 -3.49 2.40 1.33
CA ARG A 113 -2.41 1.43 1.55
C ARG A 113 -2.65 0.10 0.83
N GLN A 114 -3.90 -0.38 0.84
CA GLN A 114 -4.28 -1.61 0.15
C GLN A 114 -4.21 -1.45 -1.38
N ALA A 115 -4.65 -0.31 -1.90
CA ALA A 115 -4.53 0.01 -3.32
C ALA A 115 -3.06 0.06 -3.74
N TYR A 116 -2.20 0.77 -2.99
CA TYR A 116 -0.76 0.82 -3.24
C TYR A 116 -0.11 -0.58 -3.22
N ALA A 117 -0.40 -1.39 -2.19
CA ALA A 117 0.15 -2.75 -2.08
C ALA A 117 -0.22 -3.63 -3.29
N HIS A 118 -1.43 -3.48 -3.82
CA HIS A 118 -1.90 -4.23 -4.98
C HIS A 118 -1.13 -3.85 -6.25
N VAL A 119 -0.90 -2.56 -6.47
CA VAL A 119 -0.08 -2.05 -7.60
C VAL A 119 1.37 -2.50 -7.44
N GLN A 120 1.94 -2.40 -6.22
CA GLN A 120 3.31 -2.81 -5.92
C GLN A 120 3.55 -4.30 -6.17
N GLN A 121 2.57 -5.16 -5.84
CA GLN A 121 2.66 -6.60 -6.10
C GLN A 121 2.68 -6.90 -7.62
N LYS A 122 1.91 -6.16 -8.41
CA LYS A 122 1.92 -6.28 -9.88
C LYS A 122 3.27 -5.85 -10.45
N GLU A 123 3.84 -4.74 -9.98
CA GLU A 123 5.16 -4.26 -10.39
C GLU A 123 6.26 -5.29 -10.08
N SER A 124 6.27 -5.83 -8.85
CA SER A 124 7.22 -6.86 -8.44
C SER A 124 7.12 -8.12 -9.32
N ARG A 125 5.89 -8.58 -9.62
CA ARG A 125 5.68 -9.73 -10.53
C ARG A 125 6.18 -9.45 -11.94
N ARG A 126 5.93 -8.25 -12.47
CA ARG A 126 6.44 -7.84 -13.79
C ARG A 126 7.96 -7.90 -13.83
N ASN A 127 8.62 -7.34 -12.82
CA ASN A 127 10.09 -7.34 -12.72
C ASN A 127 10.65 -8.76 -12.60
N ALA A 128 10.00 -9.64 -11.84
CA ALA A 128 10.41 -11.04 -11.74
C ALA A 128 10.25 -11.81 -13.06
N MET A 129 9.17 -11.57 -13.82
CA MET A 129 8.92 -12.25 -15.10
C MET A 129 9.88 -11.80 -16.21
N VAL A 130 10.40 -10.57 -16.17
CA VAL A 130 11.44 -10.09 -17.11
C VAL A 130 12.75 -10.87 -16.98
N HIS A 131 12.98 -11.54 -15.84
CA HIS A 131 14.19 -12.32 -15.58
C HIS A 131 14.06 -13.83 -15.82
N VAL A 132 12.91 -14.31 -16.33
CA VAL A 132 12.73 -15.73 -16.67
C VAL A 132 13.00 -15.92 -18.18
N PRO A 133 14.11 -16.55 -18.60
CA PRO A 133 14.29 -16.91 -20.00
C PRO A 133 13.16 -17.87 -20.42
N PRO A 134 12.71 -17.83 -21.69
CA PRO A 134 11.64 -18.70 -22.17
C PRO A 134 11.97 -20.16 -21.84
N PRO A 135 11.01 -20.97 -21.36
CA PRO A 135 11.24 -22.41 -21.30
C PRO A 135 11.47 -22.91 -22.72
N ASP A 136 12.62 -23.55 -22.96
CA ASP A 136 12.94 -24.21 -24.22
C ASP A 136 11.78 -25.14 -24.61
N ARG A 137 11.01 -24.70 -25.60
CA ARG A 137 9.97 -25.52 -26.24
C ARG A 137 10.67 -26.51 -27.16
N SER A 138 11.22 -27.58 -26.60
CA SER A 138 11.72 -28.73 -27.36
C SER A 138 11.35 -30.02 -26.67
N ALA A 139 10.20 -30.57 -27.06
CA ALA A 139 9.98 -32.00 -27.25
C ALA A 139 8.64 -32.22 -27.95
N LEU A 140 8.67 -32.62 -29.23
CA LEU A 140 7.54 -33.26 -29.89
C LEU A 140 7.95 -34.68 -30.33
N ALA A 141 7.14 -35.63 -29.85
CA ALA A 141 6.80 -36.95 -30.42
C ALA A 141 7.93 -38.02 -30.49
N VAL A 142 7.71 -39.33 -30.38
CA VAL A 142 6.60 -40.24 -30.74
C VAL A 142 6.67 -41.49 -29.83
N ILE A 143 5.53 -42.09 -29.48
CA ILE A 143 5.43 -43.45 -28.90
C ILE A 143 5.48 -44.48 -30.05
N PRO A 144 6.17 -45.63 -29.88
CA PRO A 144 5.51 -46.87 -30.22
C PRO A 144 5.47 -47.86 -29.06
N THR A 145 4.34 -48.55 -29.09
CA THR A 145 3.68 -49.48 -28.18
C THR A 145 4.36 -50.84 -27.93
N PHE A 146 3.98 -51.43 -26.77
CA PHE A 146 3.92 -52.85 -26.35
C PHE A 146 5.18 -53.60 -25.88
N ALA A 147 5.26 -53.81 -24.55
CA ALA A 147 5.39 -55.14 -23.90
C ALA A 147 5.11 -55.04 -22.38
N SER A 148 4.35 -56.01 -21.84
CA SER A 148 3.86 -56.13 -20.45
C SER A 148 4.92 -56.75 -19.48
N PRO A 149 4.68 -56.88 -18.16
CA PRO A 149 5.65 -56.56 -17.10
C PRO A 149 6.38 -57.80 -16.57
N ARG A 150 7.58 -57.62 -16.01
CA ARG A 150 8.19 -58.65 -15.14
C ARG A 150 8.36 -58.10 -13.74
N ASP A 151 7.82 -58.85 -12.79
CA ASP A 151 7.90 -58.70 -11.34
C ASP A 151 9.30 -58.34 -10.85
N VAL A 152 9.41 -57.21 -10.15
CA VAL A 152 10.53 -56.95 -9.23
C VAL A 152 9.94 -56.63 -7.86
N LYS A 153 10.25 -57.50 -6.90
CA LYS A 153 9.80 -57.42 -5.50
C LYS A 153 10.26 -56.11 -4.84
N PRO A 154 9.48 -55.53 -3.90
CA PRO A 154 9.88 -54.30 -3.20
C PRO A 154 11.05 -54.55 -2.24
N VAL A 155 12.02 -53.63 -2.26
CA VAL A 155 13.09 -53.51 -1.25
C VAL A 155 12.53 -52.72 -0.05
N PRO A 156 12.78 -53.14 1.21
CA PRO A 156 12.26 -52.42 2.38
C PRO A 156 13.00 -51.08 2.59
N PRO A 157 12.30 -50.04 3.11
CA PRO A 157 12.89 -48.73 3.31
C PRO A 157 13.87 -48.71 4.50
N ARG A 158 14.99 -48.01 4.31
CA ARG A 158 15.95 -47.62 5.35
C ARG A 158 15.32 -46.61 6.31
N SER A 159 15.57 -46.82 7.59
CA SER A 159 15.23 -45.95 8.72
C SER A 159 15.82 -44.55 8.55
N ILE A 160 14.97 -43.52 8.64
CA ILE A 160 15.39 -42.13 8.82
C ILE A 160 15.04 -41.73 10.25
N ASP A 161 16.06 -41.24 10.98
CA ASP A 161 15.97 -40.74 12.34
C ASP A 161 14.88 -39.67 12.49
N LYS A 162 14.05 -39.82 13.52
CA LYS A 162 13.07 -38.83 13.94
C LYS A 162 13.77 -37.71 14.71
N GLY A 163 14.10 -36.62 14.03
CA GLY A 163 14.30 -35.32 14.67
C GLY A 163 12.96 -34.80 15.20
N GLY A 164 12.91 -34.50 16.49
CA GLY A 164 11.70 -34.13 17.23
C GLY A 164 11.00 -32.88 16.68
N ILE A 165 9.67 -32.96 16.65
CA ILE A 165 8.74 -31.85 16.44
C ILE A 165 8.75 -31.00 17.71
N VAL A 166 9.15 -29.72 17.60
CA VAL A 166 8.90 -28.74 18.65
C VAL A 166 7.53 -28.11 18.38
N ASP A 167 6.61 -28.36 19.30
CA ASP A 167 5.26 -27.80 19.32
C ASP A 167 5.34 -26.27 19.50
N ARG A 168 4.79 -25.52 18.55
CA ARG A 168 4.88 -24.05 18.49
C ARG A 168 3.79 -23.35 19.31
N ASP A 169 2.85 -24.10 19.89
CA ASP A 169 1.73 -23.57 20.68
C ASP A 169 2.10 -23.31 22.15
N GLN A 170 3.38 -23.47 22.52
CA GLN A 170 3.86 -23.22 23.88
C GLN A 170 4.77 -22.00 24.03
N LEU A 171 4.92 -21.19 22.97
CA LEU A 171 5.68 -19.93 23.02
C LEU A 171 4.77 -18.78 23.46
N LYS A 172 4.75 -18.48 24.77
CA LYS A 172 4.20 -17.22 25.31
C LYS A 172 5.31 -16.20 25.49
N CYS A 173 5.01 -14.93 25.21
CA CYS A 173 5.91 -13.79 25.39
C CYS A 173 5.64 -13.16 26.77
N ASP A 174 6.67 -13.10 27.62
CA ASP A 174 6.57 -12.62 29.02
C ASP A 174 6.87 -11.11 29.15
N TYR A 175 6.50 -10.28 28.17
CA TYR A 175 6.61 -8.83 28.30
C TYR A 175 5.40 -8.12 27.66
N CYS A 176 4.39 -7.89 28.50
CA CYS A 176 3.38 -6.85 28.37
C CYS A 176 3.33 -6.11 29.71
#